data_AF-A0A4P5Y4L9-F1
#
_entry.id   AF-A0A4P5Y4L9-F1
#
_cell.length_a   1.000
_cell.length_b   1.000
_cell.length_c   1.000
_cell.angle_alpha   90.00
_cell.angle_beta   90.00
_cell.angle_gamma   90.00
#
_symmetry.space_group_name_H-M   'P 1'
#
loop_
_entity.id
_entity.type
_entity.pdbx_description
1 polymer ?
#
loop_
_entity_poly.entity_id
_entity_poly.type
_entity_poly.pdbx_seq_one_letter_code
_entity_poly.pdbx_strand_id
1 'polypeptide(L)'
;MARYLPNHIPPEKRVSYMLLVTAMLTYGIYGIWEDDLWIPAKHGDGVHFHGFPAWVFFAALLLSAASVLTIVVDHYDRRNNEDFYGKLSMALGNSAFLMFISAIACQLLVSMLVTGEAAASG
;
A
#
# COMPACT_ATOMS: atom_id res chain seq x y z
N MET A 1 3.85 -22.46 -34.81
CA MET A 1 3.92 -21.33 -33.86
C MET A 1 2.72 -21.42 -32.93
N ALA A 2 2.93 -21.47 -31.62
CA ALA A 2 1.82 -21.45 -30.67
C ALA A 2 1.10 -20.10 -30.75
N ARG A 3 -0.23 -20.12 -30.81
CA ARG A 3 -1.05 -18.89 -30.80
C ARG A 3 -1.01 -18.30 -29.39
N TYR A 4 -0.53 -17.06 -29.27
CA TYR A 4 -0.60 -16.32 -28.01
C TYR A 4 -2.06 -16.22 -27.54
N LEU A 5 -2.33 -16.62 -26.30
CA LEU A 5 -3.65 -16.57 -25.69
C LEU A 5 -3.60 -15.51 -24.57
N PRO A 6 -4.23 -14.34 -24.74
CA PRO A 6 -4.20 -13.29 -23.74
C PRO A 6 -4.72 -13.75 -22.38
N ASN A 7 -4.12 -13.24 -21.31
CA ASN A 7 -4.55 -13.52 -19.95
C ASN A 7 -6.01 -13.10 -19.70
N HIS A 8 -6.85 -14.05 -19.29
CA HIS A 8 -8.27 -13.80 -19.03
C HIS A 8 -8.56 -13.76 -17.53
N ILE A 9 -8.71 -12.56 -16.98
CA ILE A 9 -9.13 -12.36 -15.60
C ILE A 9 -10.66 -12.38 -15.53
N PRO A 10 -11.27 -13.22 -14.67
CA PRO A 10 -12.71 -13.23 -14.44
C PRO A 10 -13.24 -11.83 -14.10
N PRO A 11 -14.43 -11.44 -14.59
CA PRO A 11 -15.02 -10.12 -14.34
C PRO A 11 -15.17 -9.81 -12.84
N GLU A 12 -15.52 -10.82 -12.02
CA GLU A 12 -15.64 -10.69 -10.57
C GLU A 12 -14.33 -10.25 -9.90
N LYS A 13 -13.21 -10.83 -10.33
CA LYS A 13 -11.88 -10.48 -9.80
C LYS A 13 -11.51 -9.03 -10.15
N ARG A 14 -11.84 -8.59 -11.36
CA ARG A 14 -11.61 -7.20 -11.78
C ARG A 14 -12.36 -6.21 -10.90
N VAL A 15 -13.64 -6.48 -10.62
CA VAL A 15 -14.43 -5.65 -9.71
C VAL A 15 -13.82 -5.64 -8.31
N SER A 16 -13.39 -6.80 -7.79
CA SER A 16 -12.77 -6.87 -6.47
C SER A 16 -11.45 -6.06 -6.38
N TYR A 17 -10.63 -6.07 -7.43
CA TYR A 17 -9.40 -5.27 -7.47
C TYR A 17 -9.69 -3.78 -7.56
N MET A 18 -10.68 -3.38 -8.35
CA MET A 18 -11.11 -1.98 -8.43
C MET A 18 -11.68 -1.49 -7.10
N LEU A 19 -12.49 -2.32 -6.43
CA LEU A 19 -13.00 -2.01 -5.09
C LEU A 19 -11.87 -1.91 -4.07
N LEU A 20 -10.89 -2.82 -4.10
CA LEU A 20 -9.73 -2.79 -3.22
C LEU A 20 -8.91 -1.51 -3.40
N VAL A 21 -8.57 -1.17 -4.64
CA VAL A 21 -7.83 0.07 -4.96
C VAL A 21 -8.61 1.29 -4.47
N THR A 22 -9.92 1.33 -4.74
CA THR A 22 -10.77 2.43 -4.29
C THR A 22 -10.75 2.55 -2.76
N ALA A 23 -10.96 1.43 -2.05
CA ALA A 23 -10.94 1.39 -0.60
C ALA A 23 -9.61 1.86 -0.01
N MET A 24 -8.48 1.42 -0.57
CA MET A 24 -7.14 1.82 -0.14
C MET A 24 -6.92 3.32 -0.32
N LEU A 25 -7.31 3.88 -1.47
CA LEU A 25 -7.18 5.31 -1.75
C LEU A 25 -8.08 6.13 -0.84
N THR A 26 -9.36 5.76 -0.70
CA THR A 26 -10.29 6.49 0.17
C THR A 26 -9.86 6.44 1.63
N TYR A 27 -9.40 5.28 2.10
CA TYR A 27 -8.91 5.12 3.48
C TYR A 27 -7.64 5.93 3.72
N GLY A 28 -6.67 5.86 2.81
CA GLY A 28 -5.45 6.65 2.90
C GLY A 28 -5.69 8.16 2.86
N ILE A 29 -6.54 8.63 1.95
CA ILE A 29 -6.90 10.06 1.86
C ILE A 29 -7.62 10.51 3.12
N TYR A 30 -8.59 9.74 3.60
CA TYR A 30 -9.33 10.05 4.82
C TYR A 30 -8.40 10.11 6.04
N GLY A 31 -7.51 9.14 6.21
CA GLY A 31 -6.60 9.12 7.35
C GLY A 31 -5.53 10.22 7.30
N ILE A 32 -5.08 10.67 6.11
CA ILE A 32 -4.25 11.88 5.99
C ILE A 32 -5.04 13.14 6.33
N TRP A 33 -6.32 13.20 5.95
CA TRP A 33 -7.17 14.35 6.25
C TRP A 33 -7.45 14.52 7.75
N GLU A 34 -7.65 13.42 8.47
CA GLU A 34 -7.77 13.39 9.93
C GLU A 34 -6.40 13.45 10.64
N ASP A 35 -5.30 13.36 9.89
CA ASP A 35 -3.93 13.14 10.40
C ASP A 35 -3.83 11.96 11.39
N ASP A 36 -4.69 10.96 11.23
CA ASP A 36 -4.72 9.74 12.02
C ASP A 36 -4.99 8.54 11.11
N LEU A 37 -3.91 7.81 10.82
CA LEU A 37 -3.95 6.62 10.02
C LEU A 37 -3.83 5.41 10.96
N TRP A 38 -4.92 4.67 11.15
CA TRP A 38 -4.99 3.62 12.18
C TRP A 38 -5.00 2.20 11.60
N ILE A 39 -3.96 1.42 11.91
CA ILE A 39 -3.90 0.01 11.56
C ILE A 39 -4.27 -0.84 12.78
N PRO A 40 -5.34 -1.64 12.72
CA PRO A 40 -5.67 -2.56 13.81
C PRO A 40 -4.59 -3.63 13.95
N ALA A 41 -4.08 -3.81 15.17
CA ALA A 41 -3.23 -4.93 15.52
C ALA A 41 -4.07 -6.09 16.06
N LYS A 42 -3.63 -7.32 15.81
CA LYS A 42 -4.31 -8.52 16.35
C LYS A 42 -4.39 -8.52 17.88
N HIS A 43 -3.43 -7.87 18.55
CA HIS A 43 -3.40 -7.68 20.00
C HIS A 43 -3.04 -6.22 20.30
N GLY A 44 -3.79 -5.56 21.20
CA GLY A 44 -3.59 -4.16 21.59
C GLY A 44 -4.38 -3.13 20.77
N ASP A 45 -4.14 -1.84 21.02
CA ASP A 45 -4.92 -0.71 20.46
C ASP A 45 -4.57 -0.40 18.98
N GLY A 46 -3.74 -1.21 18.33
CA GLY A 46 -3.28 -0.96 16.97
C GLY A 46 -2.14 0.07 16.90
N VAL A 47 -1.82 0.50 15.68
CA VAL A 47 -0.79 1.52 15.42
C VAL A 47 -1.45 2.71 14.75
N HIS A 48 -1.37 3.86 15.41
CA HIS A 48 -1.76 5.14 14.86
C HIS A 48 -0.53 5.84 14.27
N PHE A 49 -0.65 6.27 13.02
CA PHE A 49 0.36 7.06 12.33
C PHE A 49 -0.10 8.50 12.26
N HIS A 50 0.77 9.41 12.70
CA HIS A 50 0.51 10.86 12.67
C HIS A 50 1.66 11.58 11.98
N GLY A 51 1.39 12.72 11.33
CA GLY A 51 2.41 13.54 10.69
C GLY A 51 3.23 12.78 9.65
N PHE A 52 4.57 12.86 9.75
CA PHE A 52 5.45 12.30 8.71
C PHE A 52 5.29 10.78 8.49
N PRO A 53 5.28 9.91 9.52
CA PRO A 53 4.96 8.49 9.35
C PRO A 53 3.64 8.22 8.60
N ALA A 54 2.59 9.03 8.80
CA ALA A 54 1.32 8.87 8.11
C ALA A 54 1.47 9.10 6.60
N TRP A 55 2.23 10.12 6.19
CA TRP A 55 2.54 10.38 4.78
C TRP A 55 3.34 9.24 4.13
N VAL A 56 4.31 8.66 4.85
CA VAL A 56 5.08 7.50 4.36
C VAL A 56 4.18 6.28 4.20
N PHE A 57 3.27 6.05 5.14
CA PHE A 57 2.26 4.98 5.04
C PHE A 57 1.31 5.21 3.85
N PHE A 58 0.85 6.43 3.65
CA PHE A 58 0.00 6.78 2.50
C PHE A 58 0.72 6.55 1.16
N ALA A 59 2.01 6.90 1.06
CA ALA A 59 2.80 6.60 -0.13
C ALA A 59 2.89 5.08 -0.40
N ALA A 60 3.01 4.26 0.65
CA ALA A 60 2.95 2.80 0.52
C ALA A 60 1.58 2.33 -0.01
N LEU A 61 0.47 2.91 0.45
CA LEU A 61 -0.87 2.63 -0.08
C LEU A 61 -0.98 3.00 -1.57
N LEU A 62 -0.43 4.13 -2.00
CA LEU A 62 -0.42 4.54 -3.41
C LEU A 62 0.34 3.55 -4.30
N LEU A 63 1.52 3.10 -3.85
CA LEU A 63 2.33 2.12 -4.59
C LEU A 63 1.64 0.75 -4.65
N SER A 64 1.01 0.33 -3.56
CA SER A 64 0.25 -0.93 -3.55
C SER A 64 -1.03 -0.83 -4.38
N ALA A 65 -1.70 0.32 -4.42
CA ALA A 65 -2.81 0.55 -5.34
C ALA A 65 -2.35 0.48 -6.80
N ALA A 66 -1.20 1.09 -7.12
CA ALA A 66 -0.60 1.02 -8.44
C ALA A 66 -0.22 -0.41 -8.83
N SER A 67 0.32 -1.22 -7.92
CA SER A 67 0.68 -2.62 -8.19
C SER A 67 -0.52 -3.52 -8.49
N VAL A 68 -1.68 -3.24 -7.87
CA VAL A 68 -2.93 -3.94 -8.17
C VAL A 68 -3.51 -3.46 -9.50
N LEU A 69 -3.42 -2.16 -9.80
CA LEU A 69 -3.88 -1.60 -11.07
C LEU A 69 -3.12 -2.17 -12.27
N THR A 70 -1.81 -2.48 -12.15
CA THR A 70 -1.08 -3.10 -13.27
C THR A 70 -1.65 -4.45 -13.68
N ILE A 71 -2.19 -5.24 -12.74
CA ILE A 71 -2.87 -6.52 -13.02
C ILE A 71 -4.16 -6.28 -13.82
N VAL A 72 -4.90 -5.23 -13.47
CA VAL A 72 -6.13 -4.85 -14.17
C VAL A 72 -5.81 -4.36 -15.58
N VAL A 73 -4.75 -3.55 -15.74
CA VAL A 73 -4.31 -3.03 -17.05
C VAL A 73 -3.79 -4.14 -17.95
N ASP A 74 -3.00 -5.08 -17.42
CA ASP A 74 -2.49 -6.25 -18.16
C ASP A 74 -3.61 -7.02 -18.84
N HIS A 75 -4.76 -7.18 -18.18
CA HIS A 75 -5.92 -7.85 -18.77
C HIS A 75 -6.52 -7.12 -19.98
N TYR A 76 -6.45 -5.79 -20.02
CA TYR A 76 -6.92 -5.00 -21.16
C TYR A 76 -5.86 -4.89 -22.27
N ASP A 77 -4.59 -5.10 -21.97
CA ASP A 77 -3.54 -5.21 -22.98
C ASP A 77 -3.62 -6.57 -23.69
N ARG A 78 -3.58 -6.55 -25.03
CA ARG A 78 -3.63 -7.75 -25.87
C ARG A 78 -2.26 -8.10 -26.46
N ARG A 79 -1.22 -7.35 -26.10
CA ARG A 79 0.17 -7.57 -26.50
C ARG A 79 0.80 -8.65 -25.62
N ASN A 80 1.78 -9.38 -26.16
CA ASN A 80 2.55 -10.37 -25.40
C ASN A 80 3.59 -9.69 -24.46
N ASN A 81 3.09 -8.94 -23.48
CA ASN A 81 3.88 -8.15 -22.53
C ASN A 81 3.63 -8.57 -21.07
N GLU A 82 3.08 -9.77 -20.84
CA GLU A 82 2.69 -10.29 -19.52
C GLU A 82 3.86 -10.25 -18.52
N ASP A 83 5.07 -10.59 -18.98
CA ASP A 83 6.29 -10.55 -18.18
C ASP A 83 6.62 -9.14 -17.67
N PHE A 84 6.32 -8.09 -18.45
CA PHE A 84 6.58 -6.71 -18.05
C PHE A 84 5.63 -6.28 -16.93
N TYR A 85 4.32 -6.53 -17.10
CA TYR A 85 3.32 -6.17 -16.09
C TYR A 85 3.52 -6.96 -14.79
N GLY A 86 3.89 -8.23 -14.89
CA GLY A 86 4.25 -9.05 -13.73
C GLY A 86 5.43 -8.48 -12.94
N LYS A 87 6.53 -8.14 -13.64
CA LYS A 87 7.72 -7.51 -13.01
C LYS A 87 7.39 -6.15 -12.42
N LEU A 88 6.60 -5.33 -13.11
CA LEU A 88 6.19 -4.03 -12.62
C LEU A 88 5.30 -4.13 -11.38
N SER A 89 4.32 -5.03 -11.37
CA SER A 89 3.47 -5.30 -10.20
C SER A 89 4.31 -5.73 -9.00
N MET A 90 5.25 -6.65 -9.20
CA MET A 90 6.15 -7.12 -8.13
C MET A 90 7.07 -6.01 -7.61
N ALA A 91 7.65 -5.20 -8.51
CA ALA A 91 8.50 -4.08 -8.12
C ALA A 91 7.72 -3.05 -7.28
N LEU A 92 6.54 -2.63 -7.74
CA LEU A 92 5.67 -1.70 -7.01
C LEU A 92 5.22 -2.27 -5.67
N GLY A 93 4.84 -3.55 -5.63
CA GLY A 93 4.45 -4.24 -4.40
C GLY A 93 5.58 -4.33 -3.39
N ASN A 94 6.80 -4.68 -3.84
CA ASN A 94 7.98 -4.72 -2.97
C ASN A 94 8.33 -3.33 -2.44
N SER A 95 8.28 -2.29 -3.28
CA SER A 95 8.50 -0.91 -2.85
C SER A 95 7.45 -0.47 -1.84
N ALA A 96 6.16 -0.79 -2.06
CA ALA A 96 5.09 -0.51 -1.12
C ALA A 96 5.34 -1.19 0.24
N PHE A 97 5.72 -2.47 0.23
CA PHE A 97 6.02 -3.21 1.45
C PHE A 97 7.22 -2.63 2.20
N LEU A 98 8.29 -2.26 1.50
CA LEU A 98 9.44 -1.61 2.11
C LEU A 98 9.05 -0.27 2.76
N MET A 99 8.29 0.57 2.06
CA MET A 99 7.82 1.83 2.61
C MET A 99 6.88 1.63 3.81
N PHE A 100 6.06 0.59 3.80
CA PHE A 100 5.21 0.24 4.93
C PHE A 100 6.02 -0.10 6.18
N ILE A 101 7.05 -0.93 6.05
CA ILE A 101 7.97 -1.26 7.15
C ILE A 101 8.72 0.00 7.63
N SER A 102 9.15 0.86 6.70
CA SER A 102 9.78 2.14 7.04
C SER A 102 8.83 3.08 7.80
N ALA A 103 7.55 3.12 7.45
CA ALA A 103 6.55 3.91 8.17
C ALA A 103 6.40 3.44 9.62
N ILE A 104 6.28 2.11 9.84
CA ILE A 104 6.23 1.52 11.18
C ILE A 104 7.49 1.87 11.97
N ALA A 105 8.67 1.65 11.38
CA ALA A 105 9.94 1.95 12.04
C ALA A 105 10.04 3.45 12.39
N CYS A 106 9.62 4.34 11.49
CA CYS A 106 9.61 5.77 11.73
C CYS A 106 8.65 6.16 12.87
N GLN A 107 7.43 5.64 12.88
CA GLN A 107 6.46 5.87 13.95
C GLN A 107 7.02 5.39 15.31
N LEU A 108 7.63 4.20 15.36
CA LEU A 108 8.24 3.69 16.58
C LEU A 108 9.40 4.57 17.05
N LEU A 109 10.27 5.01 16.15
CA LEU A 109 11.38 5.91 16.48
C LEU A 109 10.88 7.25 17.03
N VAL A 110 9.87 7.84 16.42
CA VAL A 110 9.25 9.08 16.90
C VAL A 110 8.68 8.86 18.31
N SER A 111 7.92 7.78 18.53
CA SER A 111 7.38 7.46 19.86
C SER A 111 8.47 7.28 20.93
N MET A 112 9.61 6.66 20.58
CA MET A 112 10.73 6.46 21.50
C MET A 112 11.47 7.76 21.84
N LEU A 113 11.61 8.67 20.88
CA LEU A 113 12.21 9.99 21.11
C LEU A 113 11.35 10.82 22.07
N VAL A 114 10.04 10.87 21.82
CA VAL A 114 9.09 11.63 22.66
C VAL A 114 9.05 11.10 24.09
N THR A 115 9.02 9.78 24.28
CA THR A 115 9.04 9.16 25.62
C THR A 115 10.37 9.35 26.34
N GLY A 116 11.49 9.35 25.61
CA GLY A 116 12.81 9.63 26.15
C GLY A 116 12.98 11.06 26.67
N GLU A 117 12.42 12.06 25.97
CA GLU A 117 12.43 13.46 26.44
C GLU A 117 11.59 13.64 27.71
N ALA A 118 10.42 13.01 27.78
CA ALA A 118 9.56 13.08 28.97
C ALA A 118 10.23 12.51 30.23
N ALA A 119 11.03 11.45 30.08
CA ALA A 119 11.76 10.82 31.19
C ALA A 119 12.96 11.65 31.70
N ALA A 120 13.51 12.56 30.89
CA ALA A 120 14.65 13.40 31.28
C ALA A 120 14.25 14.71 31.98
N SER A 121 12.95 15.07 31.94
CA SER A 121 12.42 16.33 32.48
C SER A 121 11.70 16.23 33.85
N GLY A 122 11.62 15.04 34.45
CA GLY A 122 11.01 14.78 35.76
C GLY A 122 12.02 14.33 36.79
#